data_AF-K1TLZ5-F1
#
_entry.id   AF-K1TLZ5-F1
#
_cell.length_a   1.000
_cell.length_b   1.000
_cell.length_c   1.000
_cell.angle_alpha   90.00
_cell.angle_beta   90.00
_cell.angle_gamma   90.00
#
_symmetry.space_group_name_H-M   'P 1'
#
loop_
_entity.id
_entity.type
_entity.pdbx_description
1 polymer ?
#
loop_
_entity_poly.entity_id
_entity_poly.type
_entity_poly.pdbx_seq_one_letter_code
_entity_poly.pdbx_strand_id
1 'polypeptide(L)' 'SKTERAKKIVDMYNNGYSIRDIWKESGVQSKSTVYSILNKYKVQLNRTPGRVPGIRK' A
#
# COMPACT_ATOMS: atom_id res chain seq x y z
N SER A 1 -9.79 14.83 2.22
CA SER A 1 -9.61 14.15 3.53
C SER A 1 -8.59 13.00 3.45
N LYS A 2 -7.83 12.71 4.52
CA LYS A 2 -6.81 11.61 4.53
C LYS A 2 -7.38 10.25 4.10
N THR A 3 -8.66 10.03 4.36
CA THR A 3 -9.45 8.85 3.99
C THR A 3 -9.72 8.71 2.50
N GLU A 4 -9.98 9.81 1.77
CA GLU A 4 -10.24 9.78 0.32
C GLU A 4 -8.97 9.43 -0.46
N ARG A 5 -7.82 9.98 -0.04
CA ARG A 5 -6.51 9.60 -0.60
C ARG A 5 -6.22 8.12 -0.38
N ALA A 6 -6.53 7.59 0.81
CA ALA A 6 -6.34 6.18 1.12
C ALA A 6 -7.20 5.27 0.22
N LYS A 7 -8.46 5.64 -0.03
CA LYS A 7 -9.32 4.93 -0.98
C LYS A 7 -8.77 4.98 -2.41
N LYS A 8 -8.30 6.14 -2.88
CA LYS A 8 -7.67 6.28 -4.21
C LYS A 8 -6.43 5.38 -4.36
N ILE A 9 -5.59 5.27 -3.33
CA ILE A 9 -4.42 4.37 -3.32
C ILE A 9 -4.84 2.90 -3.50
N VAL A 10 -5.87 2.47 -2.78
CA VAL A 10 -6.39 1.10 -2.84
C VAL A 10 -6.99 0.81 -4.21
N ASP A 11 -7.76 1.74 -4.76
CA ASP A 11 -8.35 1.64 -6.09
C ASP A 11 -7.28 1.52 -7.19
N MET A 12 -6.26 2.39 -7.17
CA MET A 12 -5.15 2.28 -8.12
C MET A 12 -4.39 0.95 -8.00
N TYR A 13 -4.21 0.43 -6.78
CA TYR A 13 -3.59 -0.88 -6.60
C TYR A 13 -4.46 -2.01 -7.20
N ASN A 14 -5.77 -1.97 -6.98
CA ASN A 14 -6.71 -2.94 -7.56
C ASN A 14 -6.78 -2.83 -9.09
N ASN A 15 -6.58 -1.63 -9.65
CA ASN A 15 -6.44 -1.41 -11.09
C ASN A 15 -5.10 -1.90 -11.67
N GLY A 16 -4.23 -2.49 -10.85
CA GLY A 16 -2.96 -3.07 -11.30
C GLY A 16 -1.80 -2.08 -11.42
N TYR A 17 -1.94 -0.85 -10.90
CA TYR A 17 -0.83 0.10 -10.89
C TYR A 17 0.31 -0.38 -9.97
N SER A 18 1.54 -0.09 -10.38
CA SER A 18 2.71 -0.37 -9.55
C SER A 18 2.75 0.54 -8.32
N ILE A 19 3.25 0.01 -7.20
CA ILE A 19 3.41 0.76 -5.93
C ILE A 19 4.20 2.06 -6.13
N ARG A 20 5.17 2.08 -7.07
CA ARG A 20 5.97 3.27 -7.38
C ARG A 20 5.14 4.37 -8.01
N ASP A 21 4.22 4.02 -8.90
CA ASP A 21 3.35 4.98 -9.60
C ASP A 21 2.26 5.48 -8.66
N ILE A 22 1.66 4.57 -7.88
CA ILE A 22 0.72 4.90 -6.81
C ILE A 22 1.32 5.88 -5.81
N TRP A 23 2.59 5.68 -5.45
CA TRP A 23 3.30 6.56 -4.52
C TRP A 23 3.47 7.97 -5.08
N LYS A 24 3.89 8.08 -6.35
CA LYS A 24 4.02 9.36 -7.04
C LYS A 24 2.67 10.08 -7.18
N GLU A 25 1.65 9.37 -7.64
CA GLU A 25 0.30 9.89 -7.88
C GLU A 25 -0.40 10.30 -6.59
N SER A 26 -0.16 9.58 -5.49
CA SER A 26 -0.80 9.86 -4.20
C SER A 26 -0.12 10.97 -3.40
N GLY A 27 1.10 11.36 -3.73
CA GLY A 27 1.85 12.41 -3.02
C GLY A 27 2.08 12.12 -1.54
N VAL A 28 2.16 10.86 -1.13
CA VAL A 28 2.49 10.50 0.27
C VAL A 28 4.00 10.59 0.49
N GLN A 29 4.42 10.94 1.69
CA GLN A 29 5.84 11.13 2.00
C GLN A 29 6.70 9.88 1.75
N SER A 30 6.14 8.69 1.96
CA SER A 30 6.92 7.44 1.94
C SER A 30 6.17 6.28 1.30
N LYS A 31 6.91 5.39 0.62
CA LYS A 31 6.39 4.10 0.13
C LYS A 31 5.80 3.24 1.25
N SER A 32 6.37 3.32 2.46
CA SER A 32 5.83 2.64 3.65
C SER A 32 4.41 3.08 3.98
N THR A 33 4.05 4.34 3.73
CA THR A 33 2.69 4.84 3.93
C THR A 33 1.71 4.17 2.97
N VAL A 34 2.10 3.96 1.71
CA VAL A 34 1.31 3.20 0.73
C VAL A 34 1.08 1.78 1.24
N TYR A 35 2.13 1.11 1.72
CA TYR A 35 2.00 -0.25 2.28
C TYR A 35 1.12 -0.32 3.53
N SER A 36 1.26 0.62 4.48
CA SER A 36 0.41 0.68 5.68
C SER A 36 -1.07 0.90 5.32
N ILE A 37 -1.35 1.72 4.30
CA ILE A 37 -2.69 1.93 3.79
C ILE A 37 -3.22 0.63 3.18
N LEU A 38 -2.50 0.01 2.25
CA LEU A 38 -2.92 -1.26 1.64
C LEU A 38 -3.15 -2.36 2.70
N ASN A 39 -2.28 -2.44 3.71
CA ASN A 39 -2.42 -3.37 4.83
C ASN A 39 -3.67 -3.07 5.69
N LYS A 40 -3.98 -1.79 5.95
CA LYS A 40 -5.19 -1.38 6.67
C LYS A 40 -6.47 -1.80 5.94
N TYR A 41 -6.45 -1.78 4.62
CA TYR A 41 -7.56 -2.22 3.77
C TYR A 41 -7.53 -3.72 3.45
N LYS A 42 -6.67 -4.51 4.13
CA LYS A 42 -6.50 -5.97 3.95
C LYS A 42 -6.26 -6.41 2.51
N VAL A 43 -5.61 -5.57 1.72
CA VAL A 43 -5.24 -5.92 0.34
C VAL A 43 -4.14 -6.98 0.40
N GLN A 44 -4.36 -8.12 -0.26
CA GLN A 44 -3.35 -9.16 -0.39
C GLN A 44 -2.19 -8.62 -1.23
N LEU A 45 -1.12 -8.22 -0.55
CA LEU A 45 0.11 -7.81 -1.20
C LEU A 45 0.82 -9.07 -1.69
N ASN A 46 0.96 -9.22 -3.01
CA ASN A 46 1.83 -10.23 -3.64
C ASN A 46 3.30 -9.91 -3.34
N ARG A 47 3.70 -10.08 -2.08
CA ARG A 47 5.07 -9.97 -1.62
C ARG A 47 5.62 -11.38 -1.54
N THR A 48 6.79 -11.61 -2.15
CA THR A 48 7.52 -12.87 -2.01
C THR A 48 7.58 -13.26 -0.52
N PRO A 49 7.09 -14.45 -0.15
CA PRO A 49 7.02 -14.89 1.24
C PRO A 49 8.45 -15.12 1.74
N GLY A 50 9.04 -14.11 2.38
CA GLY A 50 10.42 -14.19 2.88
C GLY A 50 10.82 -13.12 3.89
N ARG A 51 9.99 -12.09 4.10
CA ARG A 51 10.11 -11.19 5.25
C ARG A 51 8.74 -10.95 5.84
N VAL A 52 8.38 -11.80 6.79
CA VAL A 52 7.25 -11.56 7.68
C VAL A 52 7.60 -10.35 8.55
N PRO A 53 6.88 -9.21 8.48
CA PRO A 53 7.04 -8.15 9.44
C PRO A 53 6.32 -8.61 10.72
N GLY A 54 7.07 -9.17 11.66
CA GLY A 54 6.61 -9.32 13.05
C GLY A 54 5.92 -10.64 13.42
N ILE A 55 6.58 -11.78 13.19
CA ILE A 55 6.56 -12.83 14.22
C ILE A 55 7.92 -12.75 14.91
N ARG A 56 7.96 -12.06 16.06
CA ARG A 56 8.98 -12.32 17.08
C ARG A 56 8.56 -13.62 17.75
N LYS A 57 9.28 -14.71 17.47
CA LYS A 57 9.42 -15.79 18.45
C LYS A 57 10.69 -15.50 19.24
#